data_AF-A0A956D329-F1
#
_entry.id   AF-A0A956D329-F1
#
_cell.length_a   1.000
_cell.length_b   1.000
_cell.length_c   1.000
_cell.angle_alpha   90.00
_cell.angle_beta   90.00
_cell.angle_gamma   90.00
#
_symmetry.space_group_name_H-M   'P 1'
#
loop_
_entity.id
_entity.type
_entity.pdbx_description
1 polymer ?
#
loop_
_entity_poly.entity_id
_entity_poly.type
_entity_poly.pdbx_seq_one_letter_code
_entity_poly.pdbx_strand_id
1 'polypeptide(L)'
;MKLVNTCGRLGAAVLLLVACDNSTPSGTDSGTMMGTDAGTMMGTDAGPMMGTDAGPMMGVDAGPPDMNALMRQRAANDRANAAFCACDMGSFATAAECAAFGDLPALDTCEDNAFTAQFAGLGAYFTCSAAAYETWAGCYEAASCDDTALGACDDAADTALTACDSLFDDTAGAAFGDSIDTCIETDVVGAAGTCPDDTGAVSTTGMSVFTGTTVGAGNDLEPPAGCHAIDGGGGSPEMAFRWTAPADGTYVFDTAGTPFDTVLFLQASCDAAAMSLGCNDDRSDTDLRSAVMATLTSGQEVLVVVEGFDTTSAGTFVVNINAM
;
A
#
# COMPACT_ATOMS: atom_id res chain seq x y z
N MET A 1 -27.10 -5.31 1.21
CA MET A 1 -26.63 -4.86 -0.12
C MET A 1 -25.28 -4.24 0.16
N LYS A 2 -24.21 -4.84 -0.39
CA LYS A 2 -22.81 -4.60 -0.03
C LYS A 2 -22.43 -3.12 -0.24
N LEU A 3 -22.04 -2.42 0.82
CA LEU A 3 -21.28 -1.17 0.76
C LEU A 3 -19.81 -1.59 0.73
N VAL A 4 -19.23 -1.60 -0.47
CA VAL A 4 -17.80 -1.79 -0.70
C VAL A 4 -17.33 -0.51 -1.38
N ASN A 5 -16.28 0.11 -0.82
CA ASN A 5 -15.46 1.20 -1.36
C ASN A 5 -16.15 2.52 -1.69
N THR A 6 -15.68 3.60 -1.03
CA THR A 6 -15.15 4.79 -1.76
C THR A 6 -14.35 5.80 -0.91
N CYS A 7 -14.09 5.60 0.39
CA CYS A 7 -13.11 6.45 1.10
C CYS A 7 -12.38 5.72 2.25
N GLY A 8 -12.28 4.39 2.17
CA GLY A 8 -11.56 3.58 3.13
C GLY A 8 -10.36 2.92 2.48
N ARG A 9 -9.20 3.06 3.12
CA ARG A 9 -7.94 2.35 2.88
C ARG A 9 -7.08 2.88 1.75
N LEU A 10 -6.39 3.97 2.04
CA LEU A 10 -5.00 4.12 1.67
C LEU A 10 -4.32 4.87 2.81
N GLY A 11 -3.54 4.13 3.61
CA GLY A 11 -2.58 4.71 4.56
C GLY A 11 -1.72 5.72 3.81
N ALA A 12 -1.23 6.74 4.52
CA ALA A 12 -0.74 7.99 3.97
C ALA A 12 0.34 7.89 2.86
N ALA A 13 0.90 6.71 2.54
CA ALA A 13 1.74 6.47 1.38
C ALA A 13 1.00 6.37 0.05
N VAL A 14 -0.31 6.10 0.06
CA VAL A 14 -1.11 6.14 -1.16
C VAL A 14 -2.05 7.35 -1.14
N LEU A 15 -1.60 8.41 -0.47
CA LEU A 15 -2.15 9.75 -0.64
C LEU A 15 -1.60 10.47 -1.89
N LEU A 16 -0.76 9.81 -2.69
CA LEU A 16 -0.19 10.41 -3.91
C LEU A 16 -0.39 9.62 -5.22
N LEU A 17 -1.01 8.44 -5.20
CA LEU A 17 -1.29 7.66 -6.42
C LEU A 17 -2.77 7.44 -6.70
N VAL A 18 -3.66 7.84 -5.80
CA VAL A 18 -5.11 7.79 -6.04
C VAL A 18 -5.68 9.18 -5.78
N ALA A 19 -5.57 10.03 -6.80
CA ALA A 19 -6.69 10.91 -7.09
C ALA A 19 -7.95 10.04 -7.06
N CYS A 20 -9.00 10.46 -6.36
CA CYS A 20 -10.32 9.86 -6.44
C CYS A 20 -10.64 9.57 -7.91
N ASP A 21 -10.45 8.31 -8.35
CA ASP A 21 -10.83 7.86 -9.69
C ASP A 21 -12.35 7.75 -9.70
N ASN A 22 -12.99 8.89 -9.89
CA ASN A 22 -14.37 8.96 -10.28
C ASN A 22 -14.48 8.69 -11.79
N SER A 23 -14.33 7.43 -12.20
CA SER A 23 -15.13 6.89 -13.31
C SER A 23 -15.08 5.36 -13.44
N THR A 24 -16.21 4.71 -13.14
CA THR A 24 -16.51 3.33 -13.56
C THR A 24 -16.47 3.16 -15.10
N PRO A 25 -16.22 1.93 -15.61
CA PRO A 25 -15.87 1.68 -17.00
C PRO A 25 -17.06 1.59 -17.97
N SER A 26 -16.77 1.84 -19.24
CA SER A 26 -17.55 1.55 -20.46
C SER A 26 -18.32 2.73 -21.09
N GLY A 27 -17.82 3.15 -22.26
CA GLY A 27 -18.53 4.05 -23.17
C GLY A 27 -17.60 4.58 -24.25
N THR A 28 -17.54 3.89 -25.39
CA THR A 28 -16.93 4.38 -26.64
C THR A 28 -17.46 5.75 -27.05
N ASP A 29 -16.57 6.70 -27.37
CA ASP A 29 -16.76 7.46 -28.61
C ASP A 29 -15.45 7.98 -29.22
N SER A 30 -15.38 7.85 -30.54
CA SER A 30 -14.30 8.32 -31.42
C SER A 30 -14.32 9.84 -31.55
N GLY A 31 -13.14 10.46 -31.66
CA GLY A 31 -13.02 11.88 -31.98
C GLY A 31 -11.62 12.34 -32.37
N THR A 32 -11.18 11.99 -33.58
CA THR A 32 -10.08 12.65 -34.31
C THR A 32 -10.21 14.18 -34.26
N MET A 33 -9.11 14.91 -34.02
CA MET A 33 -8.81 16.15 -34.76
C MET A 33 -7.30 16.44 -34.82
N MET A 34 -6.77 16.32 -36.03
CA MET A 34 -5.65 17.15 -36.52
C MET A 34 -6.07 18.62 -36.50
N GLY A 35 -5.11 19.52 -36.23
CA GLY A 35 -5.26 20.94 -36.50
C GLY A 35 -3.91 21.66 -36.46
N THR A 36 -3.27 21.79 -37.62
CA THR A 36 -2.30 22.85 -37.89
C THR A 36 -3.05 24.15 -38.14
N ASP A 37 -2.57 25.29 -37.61
CA ASP A 37 -2.13 26.43 -38.42
C ASP A 37 -1.83 27.66 -37.55
N ALA A 38 -0.72 28.30 -37.89
CA ALA A 38 -0.23 29.56 -37.35
C ALA A 38 -1.05 30.75 -37.87
N GLY A 39 -1.28 31.73 -37.01
CA GLY A 39 -1.87 33.01 -37.38
C GLY A 39 -1.47 34.13 -36.42
N THR A 40 -0.45 34.90 -36.80
CA THR A 40 -0.11 36.21 -36.23
C THR A 40 -1.22 37.22 -36.48
N MET A 41 -1.68 37.93 -35.43
CA MET A 41 -2.26 39.28 -35.57
C MET A 41 -1.63 40.24 -34.55
N MET A 42 -0.84 41.17 -35.07
CA MET A 42 -0.53 42.44 -34.40
C MET A 42 -1.79 43.30 -34.35
N GLY A 43 -2.08 43.86 -33.18
CA GLY A 43 -3.01 44.97 -32.98
C GLY A 43 -2.49 45.86 -31.85
N THR A 44 -1.99 47.04 -32.20
CA THR A 44 -1.67 48.12 -31.28
C THR A 44 -2.90 49.01 -31.13
N ASP A 45 -3.49 49.08 -29.94
CA ASP A 45 -4.37 50.19 -29.55
C ASP A 45 -4.14 50.56 -28.08
N ALA A 46 -3.84 51.83 -27.87
CA ALA A 46 -3.64 52.46 -26.59
C ALA A 46 -4.97 53.07 -26.09
N GLY A 47 -5.36 52.76 -24.85
CA GLY A 47 -6.42 53.43 -24.11
C GLY A 47 -6.47 52.90 -22.67
N PRO A 48 -6.70 53.76 -21.65
CA PRO A 48 -6.80 53.29 -20.27
C PRO A 48 -8.22 52.74 -20.06
N MET A 49 -8.37 51.42 -20.07
CA MET A 49 -9.59 50.80 -19.57
C MET A 49 -9.48 50.66 -18.06
N MET A 50 -10.21 51.53 -17.35
CA MET A 50 -10.69 51.21 -16.01
C MET A 50 -11.57 49.96 -16.12
N GLY A 51 -11.01 48.82 -15.73
CA GLY A 51 -11.77 47.64 -15.35
C GLY A 51 -12.06 47.72 -13.86
N THR A 52 -13.33 47.79 -13.51
CA THR A 52 -13.80 47.59 -12.13
C THR A 52 -13.72 46.10 -11.81
N ASP A 53 -12.58 45.66 -11.26
CA ASP A 53 -12.45 44.32 -10.70
C ASP A 53 -13.13 44.30 -9.32
N ALA A 54 -14.46 44.34 -9.35
CA ALA A 54 -15.31 44.02 -8.21
C ALA A 54 -15.74 42.56 -8.32
N GLY A 55 -14.80 41.66 -8.04
CA GLY A 55 -15.05 40.28 -7.69
C GLY A 55 -14.13 39.95 -6.52
N PRO A 56 -14.60 39.30 -5.44
CA PRO A 56 -13.68 38.82 -4.42
C PRO A 56 -12.84 37.73 -5.08
N MET A 57 -11.60 38.07 -5.41
CA MET A 57 -10.53 37.07 -5.48
C MET A 57 -10.46 36.50 -4.07
N MET A 58 -11.23 35.45 -3.79
CA MET A 58 -10.95 34.53 -2.70
C MET A 58 -9.69 33.77 -3.13
N GLY A 59 -8.56 34.48 -3.16
CA GLY A 59 -7.29 33.82 -2.95
C GLY A 59 -7.43 33.14 -1.60
N VAL A 60 -7.28 31.82 -1.58
CA VAL A 60 -6.94 31.17 -0.33
C VAL A 60 -5.66 31.83 0.13
N ASP A 61 -5.76 32.74 1.11
CA ASP A 61 -4.63 33.20 1.92
C ASP A 61 -4.17 31.99 2.73
N ALA A 62 -3.68 30.97 2.03
CA ALA A 62 -2.87 29.93 2.63
C ALA A 62 -1.65 30.68 3.14
N GLY A 63 -1.49 30.71 4.46
CA GLY A 63 -0.25 31.17 5.06
C GLY A 63 0.97 30.44 4.46
N PRO A 64 2.19 30.77 4.91
CA PRO A 64 3.35 30.03 4.43
C PRO A 64 3.13 28.51 4.60
N PRO A 65 3.58 27.69 3.64
CA PRO A 65 3.50 26.24 3.75
C PRO A 65 3.91 25.73 5.15
N ASP A 66 3.12 24.81 5.70
CA ASP A 66 3.30 24.22 7.03
C ASP A 66 4.07 22.89 6.93
N MET A 67 5.27 22.84 7.51
CA MET A 67 6.09 21.62 7.57
C MET A 67 5.43 20.50 8.40
N ASN A 68 4.43 20.80 9.22
CA ASN A 68 3.67 19.80 9.97
C ASN A 68 2.39 19.34 9.26
N ALA A 69 2.14 19.81 8.02
CA ALA A 69 0.91 19.51 7.31
C ALA A 69 0.70 18.00 7.10
N LEU A 70 1.75 17.25 6.75
CA LEU A 70 1.68 15.79 6.61
C LEU A 70 1.29 15.10 7.92
N MET A 71 1.91 15.48 9.04
CA MET A 71 1.54 14.95 10.36
C MET A 71 0.09 15.27 10.73
N ARG A 72 -0.41 16.45 10.37
CA ARG A 72 -1.81 16.84 10.61
C ARG A 72 -2.78 16.00 9.78
N GLN A 73 -2.44 15.71 8.52
CA GLN A 73 -3.23 14.79 7.69
C GLN A 73 -3.30 13.40 8.30
N ARG A 74 -2.16 12.82 8.71
CA ARG A 74 -2.13 11.51 9.38
C ARG A 74 -3.03 11.51 10.62
N ALA A 75 -2.86 12.48 11.51
CA ALA A 75 -3.65 12.57 12.74
C ALA A 75 -5.16 12.75 12.48
N ALA A 76 -5.54 13.44 11.42
CA ALA A 76 -6.94 13.55 11.00
C ALA A 76 -7.46 12.23 10.42
N ASN A 77 -6.66 11.53 9.61
CA ASN A 77 -6.99 10.22 9.07
C ASN A 77 -7.19 9.19 10.19
N ASP A 78 -6.31 9.16 11.19
CA ASP A 78 -6.41 8.27 12.35
C ASP A 78 -7.72 8.49 13.12
N ARG A 79 -8.12 9.75 13.30
CA ARG A 79 -9.38 10.12 13.95
C ARG A 79 -10.59 9.64 13.14
N ALA A 80 -10.60 9.89 11.84
CA ALA A 80 -11.68 9.46 10.95
C ALA A 80 -11.79 7.93 10.89
N ASN A 81 -10.66 7.23 10.80
CA ASN A 81 -10.60 5.76 10.82
C ASN A 81 -11.09 5.20 12.15
N ALA A 82 -10.69 5.79 13.27
CA ALA A 82 -11.21 5.39 14.58
C ALA A 82 -12.73 5.58 14.69
N ALA A 83 -13.26 6.69 14.14
CA ALA A 83 -14.70 6.94 14.09
C ALA A 83 -15.42 5.91 13.20
N PHE A 84 -14.88 5.62 12.02
CA PHE A 84 -15.42 4.61 11.11
C PHE A 84 -15.40 3.21 11.74
N CYS A 85 -14.26 2.78 12.28
CA CYS A 85 -14.11 1.46 12.92
C CYS A 85 -14.94 1.29 14.20
N ALA A 86 -15.36 2.38 14.84
CA ALA A 86 -16.34 2.33 15.91
C ALA A 86 -17.77 2.04 15.40
N CYS A 87 -18.05 2.38 14.14
CA CYS A 87 -19.32 2.11 13.47
C CYS A 87 -19.37 0.73 12.82
N ASP A 88 -18.33 0.38 12.07
CA ASP A 88 -18.18 -0.90 11.39
C ASP A 88 -16.71 -1.33 11.40
N MET A 89 -16.42 -2.35 12.22
CA MET A 89 -15.10 -2.98 12.31
C MET A 89 -14.96 -4.18 11.37
N GLY A 90 -15.93 -4.44 10.49
CA GLY A 90 -15.89 -5.54 9.51
C GLY A 90 -15.56 -6.89 10.17
N SER A 91 -14.46 -7.50 9.71
CA SER A 91 -13.96 -8.80 10.21
C SER A 91 -12.88 -8.68 11.28
N PHE A 92 -12.49 -7.48 11.70
CA PHE A 92 -11.50 -7.30 12.76
C PHE A 92 -12.03 -7.81 14.10
N ALA A 93 -11.15 -8.25 15.01
CA ALA A 93 -11.59 -8.73 16.32
C ALA A 93 -11.90 -7.58 17.28
N THR A 94 -11.31 -6.40 17.06
CA THR A 94 -11.62 -5.16 17.79
C THR A 94 -11.64 -3.92 16.89
N ALA A 95 -12.37 -2.88 17.31
CA ALA A 95 -12.33 -1.57 16.66
C ALA A 95 -10.94 -0.93 16.70
N ALA A 96 -10.13 -1.24 17.74
CA ALA A 96 -8.75 -0.76 17.83
C ALA A 96 -7.83 -1.41 16.79
N GLU A 97 -7.99 -2.72 16.55
CA GLU A 97 -7.30 -3.42 15.46
C GLU A 97 -7.71 -2.90 14.09
N CYS A 98 -9.01 -2.63 13.89
CA CYS A 98 -9.50 -1.98 12.68
C CYS A 98 -8.86 -0.59 12.48
N ALA A 99 -8.81 0.23 13.54
CA ALA A 99 -8.28 1.59 13.45
C ALA A 99 -6.76 1.63 13.27
N ALA A 100 -6.05 0.60 13.76
CA ALA A 100 -4.61 0.44 13.58
C ALA A 100 -4.24 -0.27 12.26
N PHE A 101 -5.24 -0.73 11.49
CA PHE A 101 -4.99 -1.43 10.24
C PHE A 101 -4.40 -0.47 9.19
N GLY A 102 -3.18 -0.74 8.75
CA GLY A 102 -2.44 0.10 7.80
C GLY A 102 -1.54 1.16 8.45
N ASP A 103 -1.48 1.22 9.78
CA ASP A 103 -0.45 1.98 10.51
C ASP A 103 0.87 1.21 10.43
N LEU A 104 1.73 1.64 9.51
CA LEU A 104 3.05 1.06 9.27
C LEU A 104 4.10 2.12 9.60
N PRO A 105 4.69 2.13 10.82
CA PRO A 105 5.67 3.15 11.22
C PRO A 105 6.90 3.26 10.30
N ALA A 106 7.23 2.17 9.61
CA ALA A 106 8.31 2.16 8.61
C ALA A 106 7.94 2.99 7.37
N LEU A 107 6.66 2.98 6.97
CA LEU A 107 6.14 3.75 5.86
C LEU A 107 6.03 5.25 6.19
N ASP A 108 5.66 5.58 7.43
CA ASP A 108 5.67 6.97 7.92
C ASP A 108 7.03 7.64 7.72
N THR A 109 8.11 6.90 7.98
CA THR A 109 9.48 7.40 7.81
C THR A 109 9.78 7.71 6.35
N CYS A 110 9.33 6.85 5.42
CA CYS A 110 9.52 7.05 3.99
C CYS A 110 8.81 8.30 3.49
N GLU A 111 7.55 8.46 3.87
CA GLU A 111 6.74 9.62 3.52
C GLU A 111 7.27 10.92 4.14
N ASP A 112 7.72 10.90 5.41
CA ASP A 112 8.28 12.09 6.08
C ASP A 112 9.56 12.58 5.38
N ASN A 113 10.41 11.64 4.95
CA ASN A 113 11.61 11.94 4.18
C ASN A 113 11.26 12.48 2.79
N ALA A 114 10.32 11.84 2.08
CA ALA A 114 9.86 12.28 0.77
C ALA A 114 9.22 13.67 0.83
N PHE A 115 8.38 13.94 1.84
CA PHE A 115 7.77 15.24 2.06
C PHE A 115 8.80 16.32 2.35
N THR A 116 9.77 16.01 3.22
CA THR A 116 10.86 16.95 3.53
C THR A 116 11.67 17.29 2.28
N ALA A 117 11.95 16.31 1.42
CA ALA A 117 12.67 16.51 0.17
C ALA A 117 11.88 17.33 -0.85
N GLN A 118 10.56 17.12 -0.95
CA GLN A 118 9.69 17.75 -1.96
C GLN A 118 8.87 18.93 -1.43
N PHE A 119 9.13 19.38 -0.20
CA PHE A 119 8.35 20.43 0.47
C PHE A 119 8.23 21.73 -0.34
N ALA A 120 9.27 22.08 -1.10
CA ALA A 120 9.26 23.29 -1.92
C ALA A 120 8.14 23.30 -2.98
N GLY A 121 7.82 22.13 -3.55
CA GLY A 121 6.76 21.98 -4.56
C GLY A 121 5.42 21.55 -3.96
N LEU A 122 5.43 20.79 -2.87
CA LEU A 122 4.21 20.17 -2.31
C LEU A 122 3.69 20.83 -1.02
N GLY A 123 4.49 21.66 -0.36
CA GLY A 123 4.13 22.18 0.98
C GLY A 123 2.82 22.98 1.00
N ALA A 124 2.54 23.76 -0.05
CA ALA A 124 1.29 24.52 -0.16
C ALA A 124 0.07 23.59 -0.34
N TYR A 125 0.22 22.57 -1.19
CA TYR A 125 -0.81 21.53 -1.38
C TYR A 125 -1.11 20.81 -0.06
N PHE A 126 -0.10 20.24 0.60
CA PHE A 126 -0.29 19.52 1.86
C PHE A 126 -0.91 20.40 2.95
N THR A 127 -0.55 21.68 3.02
CA THR A 127 -1.15 22.63 3.97
C THR A 127 -2.65 22.82 3.71
N CYS A 128 -3.04 22.94 2.44
CA CYS A 128 -4.43 23.07 2.02
C CYS A 128 -5.21 21.79 2.33
N SER A 129 -4.70 20.63 1.90
CA SER A 129 -5.37 19.36 2.09
C SER A 129 -5.42 18.97 3.58
N ALA A 130 -4.42 19.30 4.40
CA ALA A 130 -4.47 19.07 5.86
C ALA A 130 -5.71 19.70 6.52
N ALA A 131 -6.09 20.92 6.12
CA ALA A 131 -7.30 21.56 6.62
C ALA A 131 -8.59 20.86 6.14
N ALA A 132 -8.58 20.31 4.92
CA ALA A 132 -9.68 19.50 4.41
C ALA A 132 -9.83 18.20 5.22
N TYR A 133 -8.72 17.47 5.46
CA TYR A 133 -8.71 16.25 6.27
C TYR A 133 -9.19 16.50 7.71
N GLU A 134 -8.75 17.58 8.36
CA GLU A 134 -9.21 17.92 9.72
C GLU A 134 -10.71 18.19 9.79
N THR A 135 -11.25 18.85 8.76
CA THR A 135 -12.69 19.12 8.63
C THR A 135 -13.48 17.83 8.40
N TRP A 136 -12.98 16.98 7.50
CA TRP A 136 -13.55 15.67 7.21
C TRP A 136 -13.58 14.77 8.44
N ALA A 137 -12.47 14.66 9.18
CA ALA A 137 -12.39 13.87 10.40
C ALA A 137 -13.40 14.35 11.46
N GLY A 138 -13.52 15.67 11.64
CA GLY A 138 -14.53 16.23 12.55
C GLY A 138 -15.98 15.95 12.09
N CYS A 139 -16.21 15.88 10.78
CA CYS A 139 -17.51 15.50 10.22
C CYS A 139 -17.83 14.03 10.50
N TYR A 140 -16.87 13.12 10.29
CA TYR A 140 -16.99 11.69 10.58
C TYR A 140 -17.29 11.42 12.05
N GLU A 141 -16.57 12.08 12.96
CA GLU A 141 -16.82 11.99 14.41
C GLU A 141 -18.24 12.46 14.79
N ALA A 142 -18.79 13.44 14.07
CA ALA A 142 -20.13 13.97 14.31
C ALA A 142 -21.24 13.13 13.65
N ALA A 143 -20.94 12.43 12.56
CA ALA A 143 -21.91 11.68 11.76
C ALA A 143 -22.58 10.52 12.52
N SER A 144 -21.99 10.05 13.62
CA SER A 144 -22.60 9.04 14.51
C SER A 144 -23.08 7.78 13.76
N CYS A 145 -22.29 7.33 12.78
CA CYS A 145 -22.58 6.18 11.93
C CYS A 145 -23.82 6.32 11.03
N ASP A 146 -24.32 7.53 10.81
CA ASP A 146 -25.37 7.77 9.81
C ASP A 146 -24.77 7.77 8.41
N ASP A 147 -25.12 6.77 7.60
CA ASP A 147 -24.58 6.58 6.24
C ASP A 147 -24.80 7.80 5.33
N THR A 148 -25.91 8.54 5.52
CA THR A 148 -26.19 9.73 4.71
C THR A 148 -25.30 10.90 5.13
N ALA A 149 -25.09 11.09 6.43
CA ALA A 149 -24.18 12.09 6.95
C ALA A 149 -22.73 11.78 6.56
N LEU A 150 -22.30 10.52 6.63
CA LEU A 150 -20.97 10.10 6.18
C LEU A 150 -20.75 10.38 4.69
N GLY A 151 -21.71 10.03 3.83
CA GLY A 151 -21.63 10.37 2.40
C GLY A 151 -21.55 11.89 2.15
N ALA A 152 -22.26 12.70 2.93
CA ALA A 152 -22.15 14.16 2.84
C ALA A 152 -20.79 14.69 3.35
N CYS A 153 -20.16 14.02 4.32
CA CYS A 153 -18.81 14.33 4.75
C CYS A 153 -17.80 14.07 3.63
N ASP A 154 -17.94 12.97 2.90
CA ASP A 154 -17.08 12.62 1.76
C ASP A 154 -17.22 13.62 0.62
N ASP A 155 -18.46 13.95 0.22
CA ASP A 155 -18.73 14.95 -0.83
C ASP A 155 -18.10 16.32 -0.50
N ALA A 156 -18.15 16.72 0.78
CA ALA A 156 -17.55 17.96 1.26
C ALA A 156 -16.02 17.91 1.26
N ALA A 157 -15.44 16.77 1.63
CA ALA A 157 -13.99 16.55 1.59
C ALA A 157 -13.46 16.57 0.16
N ASP A 158 -14.13 15.89 -0.77
CA ASP A 158 -13.78 15.91 -2.20
C ASP A 158 -13.77 17.33 -2.76
N THR A 159 -14.83 18.11 -2.47
CA THR A 159 -14.90 19.52 -2.89
C THR A 159 -13.74 20.35 -2.33
N ALA A 160 -13.38 20.12 -1.06
CA ALA A 160 -12.28 20.83 -0.40
C ALA A 160 -10.91 20.42 -0.96
N LEU A 161 -10.70 19.14 -1.28
CA LEU A 161 -9.47 18.63 -1.88
C LEU A 161 -9.29 19.13 -3.32
N THR A 162 -10.36 19.12 -4.14
CA THR A 162 -10.31 19.69 -5.50
C THR A 162 -9.90 21.16 -5.50
N ALA A 163 -10.27 21.92 -4.46
CA ALA A 163 -9.83 23.31 -4.32
C ALA A 163 -8.30 23.44 -4.10
N CYS A 164 -7.64 22.39 -3.63
CA CYS A 164 -6.19 22.34 -3.41
C CYS A 164 -5.40 21.93 -4.66
N ASP A 165 -6.01 21.31 -5.67
CA ASP A 165 -5.31 20.72 -6.83
C ASP A 165 -4.40 21.71 -7.57
N SER A 166 -4.82 22.97 -7.67
CA SER A 166 -4.02 24.02 -8.31
C SER A 166 -2.70 24.35 -7.60
N LEU A 167 -2.50 23.85 -6.37
CA LEU A 167 -1.30 24.00 -5.57
C LEU A 167 -0.33 22.83 -5.73
N PHE A 168 -0.73 21.77 -6.43
CA PHE A 168 0.09 20.58 -6.63
C PHE A 168 1.11 20.82 -7.75
N ASP A 169 2.38 20.57 -7.47
CA ASP A 169 3.44 20.55 -8.46
C ASP A 169 3.64 19.11 -8.95
N ASP A 170 3.22 18.82 -10.18
CA ASP A 170 3.31 17.48 -10.79
C ASP A 170 4.73 16.91 -10.78
N THR A 171 5.76 17.76 -10.91
CA THR A 171 7.15 17.30 -10.91
C THR A 171 7.59 16.91 -9.51
N ALA A 172 7.25 17.72 -8.51
CA ALA A 172 7.52 17.41 -7.12
C ALA A 172 6.69 16.20 -6.65
N GLY A 173 5.48 16.04 -7.17
CA GLY A 173 4.59 14.90 -6.91
C GLY A 173 5.18 13.60 -7.44
N ALA A 174 5.63 13.57 -8.70
CA ALA A 174 6.31 12.40 -9.25
C ALA A 174 7.56 12.04 -8.43
N ALA A 175 8.38 13.04 -8.08
CA ALA A 175 9.57 12.81 -7.26
C ALA A 175 9.26 12.35 -5.83
N PHE A 176 8.12 12.75 -5.26
CA PHE A 176 7.66 12.27 -3.96
C PHE A 176 7.28 10.79 -4.04
N GLY A 177 6.53 10.39 -5.08
CA GLY A 177 6.21 8.98 -5.36
C GLY A 177 7.47 8.13 -5.51
N ASP A 178 8.39 8.53 -6.39
CA ASP A 178 9.67 7.84 -6.59
C ASP A 178 10.49 7.71 -5.29
N SER A 179 10.44 8.73 -4.42
CA SER A 179 11.15 8.72 -3.13
C SER A 179 10.54 7.74 -2.13
N ILE A 180 9.20 7.63 -2.13
CA ILE A 180 8.50 6.64 -1.30
C ILE A 180 8.81 5.24 -1.82
N ASP A 181 8.69 5.00 -3.13
CA ASP A 181 8.95 3.69 -3.73
C ASP A 181 10.37 3.23 -3.43
N THR A 182 11.36 4.11 -3.65
CA THR A 182 12.77 3.83 -3.32
C THR A 182 12.95 3.52 -1.84
N CYS A 183 12.33 4.30 -0.95
CA CYS A 183 12.47 4.07 0.49
C CYS A 183 11.78 2.77 0.93
N ILE A 184 10.62 2.44 0.36
CA ILE A 184 9.96 1.16 0.62
C ILE A 184 10.91 0.04 0.22
N GLU A 185 11.46 0.08 -0.99
CA GLU A 185 12.39 -0.93 -1.49
C GLU A 185 13.66 -1.05 -0.64
N THR A 186 14.23 0.06 -0.13
CA THR A 186 15.50 -0.02 0.61
C THR A 186 15.35 -0.21 2.12
N ASP A 187 14.33 0.40 2.72
CA ASP A 187 14.22 0.59 4.17
C ASP A 187 13.05 -0.21 4.78
N VAL A 188 12.03 -0.56 4.00
CA VAL A 188 10.85 -1.33 4.46
C VAL A 188 10.89 -2.78 3.99
N VAL A 189 11.29 -3.00 2.74
CA VAL A 189 11.46 -4.29 2.06
C VAL A 189 12.94 -4.69 2.03
N GLY A 190 13.88 -3.83 2.44
CA GLY A 190 15.31 -4.20 2.44
C GLY A 190 15.89 -4.48 1.04
N ALA A 191 17.21 -4.36 0.90
CA ALA A 191 17.85 -4.55 -0.40
C ALA A 191 17.78 -6.02 -0.87
N ALA A 192 17.27 -6.25 -2.09
CA ALA A 192 17.36 -7.53 -2.77
C ALA A 192 18.82 -8.02 -2.87
N GLY A 193 19.05 -9.30 -2.59
CA GLY A 193 20.31 -10.00 -2.77
C GLY A 193 20.65 -11.03 -1.69
N THR A 194 19.71 -11.43 -0.83
CA THR A 194 19.95 -12.33 0.30
C THR A 194 19.15 -13.63 0.20
N CYS A 195 19.08 -14.26 -0.97
CA CYS A 195 18.59 -15.63 -1.06
C CYS A 195 19.73 -16.68 -0.99
N PRO A 196 19.68 -17.65 -0.06
CA PRO A 196 18.78 -17.75 1.09
C PRO A 196 19.21 -16.79 2.21
N ASP A 197 18.25 -16.41 3.06
CA ASP A 197 18.48 -15.52 4.19
C ASP A 197 19.15 -16.21 5.38
N ASP A 198 19.28 -17.55 5.33
CA ASP A 198 19.98 -18.35 6.33
C ASP A 198 21.46 -18.63 5.98
N THR A 199 22.22 -19.00 7.02
CA THR A 199 23.63 -19.39 6.86
C THR A 199 23.83 -20.91 6.70
N GLY A 200 22.77 -21.68 6.43
CA GLY A 200 22.89 -23.12 6.22
C GLY A 200 21.62 -23.94 6.47
N ALA A 201 21.52 -25.05 5.73
CA ALA A 201 20.37 -25.94 5.76
C ALA A 201 20.17 -26.66 7.10
N VAL A 202 18.91 -26.78 7.52
CA VAL A 202 18.48 -27.57 8.68
C VAL A 202 17.64 -28.77 8.26
N SER A 203 17.57 -29.81 9.11
CA SER A 203 16.74 -31.01 8.87
C SER A 203 15.69 -31.27 9.96
N THR A 204 15.50 -30.31 10.86
CA THR A 204 14.56 -30.43 11.97
C THR A 204 13.12 -30.44 11.45
N THR A 205 12.28 -31.26 12.05
CA THR A 205 10.82 -31.25 11.87
C THR A 205 10.13 -30.89 13.18
N GLY A 206 8.89 -30.41 13.09
CA GLY A 206 8.04 -30.02 14.19
C GLY A 206 7.46 -28.62 14.01
N MET A 207 7.08 -28.03 15.14
CA MET A 207 6.57 -26.67 15.20
C MET A 207 7.72 -25.67 15.24
N SER A 208 7.52 -24.51 14.60
CA SER A 208 8.46 -23.38 14.64
C SER A 208 9.88 -23.75 14.19
N VAL A 209 9.99 -24.49 13.08
CA VAL A 209 11.28 -24.84 12.49
C VAL A 209 11.99 -23.58 11.99
N PHE A 210 11.24 -22.69 11.32
CA PHE A 210 11.71 -21.35 11.00
C PHE A 210 10.84 -20.31 11.69
N THR A 211 11.49 -19.26 12.19
CA THR A 211 10.86 -18.09 12.78
C THR A 211 11.69 -16.88 12.42
N GLY A 212 11.03 -15.75 12.18
CA GLY A 212 11.72 -14.51 11.85
C GLY A 212 10.73 -13.38 11.69
N THR A 213 11.14 -12.36 10.97
CA THR A 213 10.23 -11.33 10.48
C THR A 213 10.50 -11.05 9.01
N THR A 214 9.44 -10.83 8.25
CA THR A 214 9.54 -10.33 6.87
C THR A 214 9.72 -8.81 6.83
N VAL A 215 9.53 -8.09 7.94
CA VAL A 215 9.76 -6.64 7.97
C VAL A 215 11.24 -6.33 7.73
N GLY A 216 11.54 -5.58 6.67
CA GLY A 216 12.91 -5.26 6.23
C GLY A 216 13.63 -6.37 5.49
N ALA A 217 12.95 -7.47 5.13
CA ALA A 217 13.52 -8.59 4.38
C ALA A 217 13.31 -8.42 2.88
N GLY A 218 14.31 -8.78 2.07
CA GLY A 218 14.34 -8.52 0.62
C GLY A 218 13.16 -9.10 -0.15
N ASN A 219 12.99 -8.60 -1.39
CA ASN A 219 12.19 -9.25 -2.43
C ASN A 219 13.09 -9.77 -3.56
N ASP A 220 13.54 -11.01 -3.40
CA ASP A 220 14.49 -11.77 -4.21
C ASP A 220 13.84 -12.78 -5.16
N LEU A 221 12.65 -13.27 -4.82
CA LEU A 221 12.01 -14.44 -5.41
C LEU A 221 10.54 -14.20 -5.72
N GLU A 222 10.21 -14.37 -6.99
CA GLU A 222 8.82 -14.34 -7.43
C GLU A 222 8.11 -15.68 -7.15
N PRO A 223 6.87 -15.64 -6.63
CA PRO A 223 6.08 -16.85 -6.41
C PRO A 223 5.78 -17.58 -7.73
N PRO A 224 5.66 -18.92 -7.72
CA PRO A 224 5.25 -19.66 -8.91
C PRO A 224 3.91 -19.18 -9.47
N ALA A 225 3.74 -19.26 -10.80
CA ALA A 225 2.47 -18.85 -11.43
C ALA A 225 1.26 -19.60 -10.82
N GLY A 226 0.18 -18.86 -10.53
CA GLY A 226 -1.01 -19.36 -9.87
C GLY A 226 -0.88 -19.63 -8.37
N CYS A 227 0.23 -19.22 -7.74
CA CYS A 227 0.36 -19.29 -6.27
C CYS A 227 -0.45 -18.23 -5.54
N HIS A 228 -0.63 -17.11 -6.23
CA HIS A 228 -1.27 -15.92 -5.74
C HIS A 228 -2.50 -15.66 -6.62
N ALA A 229 -3.56 -15.08 -6.03
CA ALA A 229 -4.81 -14.78 -6.74
C ALA A 229 -4.62 -13.82 -7.93
N ILE A 230 -3.53 -13.06 -7.93
CA ILE A 230 -3.07 -12.21 -9.02
C ILE A 230 -1.83 -12.86 -9.64
N ASP A 231 -1.88 -13.19 -10.93
CA ASP A 231 -0.71 -13.69 -11.67
C ASP A 231 0.40 -12.62 -11.69
N GLY A 232 1.57 -12.94 -11.13
CA GLY A 232 2.64 -11.96 -10.89
C GLY A 232 2.41 -11.09 -9.66
N GLY A 233 1.46 -11.45 -8.80
CA GLY A 233 1.39 -10.96 -7.43
C GLY A 233 2.50 -11.62 -6.61
N GLY A 234 3.67 -11.05 -6.77
CA GLY A 234 4.78 -11.04 -5.83
C GLY A 234 5.11 -9.57 -5.55
N GLY A 235 6.03 -9.31 -4.63
CA GLY A 235 6.37 -7.94 -4.23
C GLY A 235 6.42 -7.72 -2.73
N SER A 236 5.90 -8.66 -1.96
CA SER A 236 6.00 -8.65 -0.51
C SER A 236 7.41 -9.02 -0.07
N PRO A 237 7.92 -8.44 1.01
CA PRO A 237 9.10 -8.95 1.69
C PRO A 237 9.02 -10.46 1.97
N GLU A 238 10.05 -11.21 1.58
CA GLU A 238 10.12 -12.64 1.89
C GLU A 238 11.34 -13.03 2.72
N MET A 239 11.28 -14.23 3.28
CA MET A 239 12.42 -14.91 3.86
C MET A 239 12.54 -16.31 3.28
N ALA A 240 13.72 -16.65 2.79
CA ALA A 240 14.04 -17.91 2.15
C ALA A 240 15.01 -18.75 2.98
N PHE A 241 14.60 -19.97 3.34
CA PHE A 241 15.35 -20.89 4.18
C PHE A 241 15.70 -22.19 3.45
N ARG A 242 16.87 -22.75 3.71
CA ARG A 242 17.22 -24.10 3.24
C ARG A 242 16.78 -25.15 4.25
N TRP A 243 16.03 -26.14 3.77
CA TRP A 243 15.66 -27.31 4.56
C TRP A 243 16.02 -28.60 3.84
N THR A 244 16.60 -29.56 4.54
CA THR A 244 17.00 -30.86 3.99
C THR A 244 16.17 -31.99 4.59
N ALA A 245 15.53 -32.78 3.72
CA ALA A 245 14.70 -33.91 4.12
C ALA A 245 15.53 -34.96 4.90
N PRO A 246 15.18 -35.28 6.16
CA PRO A 246 15.95 -36.23 6.97
C PRO A 246 15.77 -37.69 6.53
N ALA A 247 14.68 -37.98 5.81
CA ALA A 247 14.35 -39.31 5.29
C ALA A 247 13.45 -39.19 4.05
N ASP A 248 13.29 -40.28 3.30
CA ASP A 248 12.26 -40.40 2.27
C ASP A 248 10.87 -40.26 2.92
N GLY A 249 10.03 -39.39 2.36
CA GLY A 249 8.68 -39.21 2.89
C GLY A 249 7.94 -38.02 2.30
N THR A 250 6.70 -37.84 2.72
CA THR A 250 5.93 -36.62 2.43
C THR A 250 5.96 -35.71 3.65
N TYR A 251 6.28 -34.45 3.42
CA TYR A 251 6.36 -33.41 4.43
C TYR A 251 5.31 -32.34 4.16
N VAL A 252 4.73 -31.82 5.23
CA VAL A 252 3.81 -30.67 5.23
C VAL A 252 4.56 -29.47 5.80
N PHE A 253 4.62 -28.41 5.01
CA PHE A 253 5.13 -27.11 5.40
C PHE A 253 3.91 -26.21 5.58
N ASP A 254 3.78 -25.52 6.70
CA ASP A 254 2.67 -24.59 6.92
C ASP A 254 3.09 -23.39 7.76
N THR A 255 2.36 -22.29 7.61
CA THR A 255 2.59 -21.04 8.34
C THR A 255 1.61 -20.85 9.51
N ALA A 256 1.01 -21.94 10.01
CA ALA A 256 0.03 -21.87 11.08
C ALA A 256 0.65 -21.26 12.36
N GLY A 257 0.05 -20.18 12.83
CA GLY A 257 0.55 -19.37 13.95
C GLY A 257 1.11 -18.00 13.55
N THR A 258 1.29 -17.74 12.25
CA THR A 258 1.62 -16.40 11.72
C THR A 258 0.39 -15.47 11.83
N PRO A 259 0.54 -14.18 12.21
CA PRO A 259 -0.59 -13.28 12.46
C PRO A 259 -1.11 -12.55 11.22
N PHE A 260 -0.44 -12.68 10.07
CA PHE A 260 -0.81 -12.06 8.79
C PHE A 260 -1.13 -13.10 7.73
N ASP A 261 -1.65 -12.63 6.59
CA ASP A 261 -1.98 -13.41 5.39
C ASP A 261 -0.69 -13.79 4.64
N THR A 262 -0.39 -15.08 4.53
CA THR A 262 0.90 -15.56 4.02
C THR A 262 0.81 -16.12 2.62
N VAL A 263 1.92 -16.09 1.90
CA VAL A 263 2.18 -17.01 0.79
C VAL A 263 3.39 -17.87 1.15
N LEU A 264 3.30 -19.17 0.87
CA LEU A 264 4.37 -20.15 1.10
C LEU A 264 4.64 -20.90 -0.20
N PHE A 265 5.90 -20.91 -0.62
CA PHE A 265 6.31 -21.69 -1.77
C PHE A 265 7.62 -22.43 -1.54
N LEU A 266 7.72 -23.57 -2.21
CA LEU A 266 8.88 -24.45 -2.17
C LEU A 266 9.53 -24.49 -3.55
N GLN A 267 10.85 -24.38 -3.59
CA GLN A 267 11.62 -24.50 -4.83
C GLN A 267 12.98 -25.17 -4.63
N ALA A 268 13.65 -25.52 -5.72
CA ALA A 268 14.92 -26.26 -5.65
C ALA A 268 16.13 -25.39 -5.24
N SER A 269 16.13 -24.10 -5.56
CA SER A 269 17.26 -23.17 -5.33
C SER A 269 16.76 -21.73 -5.39
N CYS A 270 17.63 -20.75 -5.16
CA CYS A 270 17.34 -19.32 -5.33
C CYS A 270 17.28 -18.85 -6.79
N ASP A 271 17.42 -19.76 -7.76
CA ASP A 271 17.38 -19.37 -9.17
C ASP A 271 15.94 -19.05 -9.55
N ALA A 272 15.69 -17.93 -10.24
CA ALA A 272 14.33 -17.60 -10.73
C ALA A 272 13.75 -18.67 -11.68
N ALA A 273 14.61 -19.52 -12.27
CA ALA A 273 14.21 -20.66 -13.09
C ALA A 273 14.15 -21.99 -12.31
N ALA A 274 14.24 -21.93 -10.97
CA ALA A 274 14.21 -23.11 -10.12
C ALA A 274 12.88 -23.86 -10.29
N MET A 275 12.96 -25.19 -10.20
CA MET A 275 11.78 -26.02 -10.21
C MET A 275 10.96 -25.75 -8.95
N SER A 276 9.72 -25.29 -9.13
CA SER A 276 8.74 -25.24 -8.05
C SER A 276 8.39 -26.66 -7.60
N LEU A 277 8.32 -26.85 -6.28
CA LEU A 277 7.96 -28.09 -5.60
C LEU A 277 6.55 -28.04 -5.01
N GLY A 278 5.88 -26.90 -5.11
CA GLY A 278 4.57 -26.65 -4.56
C GLY A 278 4.49 -25.26 -3.94
N CYS A 279 3.28 -24.74 -3.84
CA CYS A 279 3.05 -23.40 -3.34
C CYS A 279 1.58 -23.24 -2.93
N ASN A 280 1.29 -22.28 -2.04
CA ASN A 280 -0.05 -21.97 -1.56
C ASN A 280 -0.10 -20.57 -0.93
N ASP A 281 -1.18 -19.82 -1.18
CA ASP A 281 -1.57 -18.61 -0.44
C ASP A 281 -2.41 -19.00 0.78
N ASP A 282 -3.60 -19.57 0.55
CA ASP A 282 -4.55 -19.90 1.60
C ASP A 282 -4.70 -21.41 1.78
N ARG A 283 -4.56 -21.90 3.01
CA ARG A 283 -4.89 -23.30 3.34
C ARG A 283 -6.38 -23.57 3.15
N SER A 284 -7.23 -22.55 3.34
CA SER A 284 -8.66 -22.58 3.05
C SER A 284 -9.25 -21.17 3.01
N ASP A 285 -10.46 -21.02 2.49
CA ASP A 285 -11.23 -19.74 2.47
C ASP A 285 -11.39 -19.03 3.83
N THR A 286 -11.07 -19.69 4.95
CA THR A 286 -11.18 -19.13 6.31
C THR A 286 -9.86 -19.13 7.09
N ASP A 287 -8.79 -19.66 6.49
CA ASP A 287 -7.46 -19.76 7.10
C ASP A 287 -6.44 -19.22 6.11
N LEU A 288 -6.12 -17.94 6.28
CA LEU A 288 -5.18 -17.16 5.45
C LEU A 288 -3.71 -17.54 5.67
N ARG A 289 -3.46 -18.72 6.23
CA ARG A 289 -2.12 -19.27 6.41
C ARG A 289 -1.93 -20.33 5.37
N SER A 290 -0.74 -20.39 4.80
CA SER A 290 -0.44 -21.29 3.71
C SER A 290 -0.06 -22.68 4.20
N ALA A 291 -0.30 -23.69 3.37
CA ALA A 291 0.19 -25.05 3.57
C ALA A 291 0.58 -25.72 2.24
N VAL A 292 1.80 -26.26 2.19
CA VAL A 292 2.36 -26.97 1.03
C VAL A 292 2.76 -28.39 1.42
N MET A 293 2.43 -29.36 0.57
CA MET A 293 2.82 -30.75 0.72
C MET A 293 3.84 -31.15 -0.34
N ALA A 294 4.99 -31.68 0.06
CA ALA A 294 6.03 -32.14 -0.87
C ALA A 294 6.50 -33.56 -0.51
N THR A 295 6.62 -34.42 -1.53
CA THR A 295 7.25 -35.73 -1.38
C THR A 295 8.72 -35.62 -1.75
N LEU A 296 9.58 -35.88 -0.78
CA LEU A 296 11.02 -35.61 -0.86
C LEU A 296 11.81 -36.89 -0.55
N THR A 297 13.00 -36.98 -1.14
CA THR A 297 13.95 -38.06 -0.87
C THR A 297 14.92 -37.66 0.24
N SER A 298 15.45 -38.63 0.97
CA SER A 298 16.43 -38.42 2.03
C SER A 298 17.64 -37.63 1.52
N GLY A 299 17.98 -36.53 2.20
CA GLY A 299 19.06 -35.64 1.81
C GLY A 299 18.70 -34.65 0.70
N GLN A 300 17.46 -34.66 0.19
CA GLN A 300 16.98 -33.66 -0.75
C GLN A 300 16.81 -32.32 -0.02
N GLU A 301 17.54 -31.32 -0.47
CA GLU A 301 17.39 -29.94 -0.03
C GLU A 301 16.29 -29.23 -0.82
N VAL A 302 15.53 -28.38 -0.14
CA VAL A 302 14.53 -27.49 -0.71
C VAL A 302 14.73 -26.11 -0.12
N LEU A 303 14.38 -25.09 -0.90
CA LEU A 303 14.20 -23.73 -0.44
C LEU A 303 12.75 -23.56 0.01
N VAL A 304 12.56 -23.10 1.23
CA VAL A 304 11.27 -22.79 1.85
C VAL A 304 11.16 -21.28 1.91
N VAL A 305 10.22 -20.69 1.17
CA VAL A 305 10.05 -19.24 1.08
C VAL A 305 8.72 -18.84 1.67
N VAL A 306 8.75 -17.90 2.60
CA VAL A 306 7.58 -17.33 3.27
C VAL A 306 7.54 -15.84 3.06
N GLU A 307 6.39 -15.35 2.61
CA GLU A 307 6.14 -13.92 2.34
C GLU A 307 4.71 -13.55 2.76
N GLY A 308 4.37 -12.28 2.59
CA GLY A 308 2.99 -11.78 2.70
C GLY A 308 2.20 -11.91 1.39
N PHE A 309 0.88 -12.04 1.48
CA PHE A 309 0.00 -11.93 0.30
C PHE A 309 0.18 -10.61 -0.44
N ASP A 310 0.31 -9.50 0.29
CA ASP A 310 0.62 -8.19 -0.28
C ASP A 310 1.68 -7.45 0.54
N THR A 311 2.15 -6.31 0.03
CA THR A 311 3.18 -5.47 0.66
C THR A 311 2.79 -4.96 2.04
N THR A 312 1.50 -5.07 2.43
CA THR A 312 0.99 -4.70 3.75
C THR A 312 0.90 -5.89 4.71
N SER A 313 1.03 -7.11 4.20
CA SER A 313 0.96 -8.38 4.94
C SER A 313 2.35 -8.82 5.42
N ALA A 314 2.99 -8.01 6.26
CA ALA A 314 4.32 -8.29 6.81
C ALA A 314 4.30 -8.43 8.34
N GLY A 315 5.30 -9.09 8.90
CA GLY A 315 5.41 -9.20 10.35
C GLY A 315 6.30 -10.35 10.80
N THR A 316 6.14 -10.76 12.06
CA THR A 316 6.79 -11.97 12.58
C THR A 316 6.07 -13.21 12.09
N PHE A 317 6.80 -14.20 11.59
CA PHE A 317 6.22 -15.44 11.08
C PHE A 317 6.74 -16.67 11.80
N VAL A 318 6.04 -17.78 11.59
CA VAL A 318 6.44 -19.14 11.94
C VAL A 318 6.21 -20.06 10.75
N VAL A 319 7.15 -20.97 10.50
CA VAL A 319 6.98 -22.10 9.57
C VAL A 319 7.13 -23.41 10.34
N ASN A 320 6.12 -24.27 10.24
CA ASN A 320 6.10 -25.62 10.78
C ASN A 320 6.43 -26.62 9.68
N ILE A 321 7.15 -27.70 10.01
CA ILE A 321 7.50 -28.74 9.03
C ILE A 321 7.24 -30.11 9.66
N ASN A 322 6.20 -30.80 9.21
CA ASN A 322 5.79 -32.08 9.78
C ASN A 322 5.93 -33.21 8.77
N ALA A 323 6.50 -34.34 9.18
CA ALA A 323 6.44 -35.58 8.41
C ALA A 323 5.03 -36.20 8.53
N MET A 324 4.50 -36.73 7.44
CA MET A 324 3.22 -37.47 7.44
C MET A 324 3.39 -38.97 7.74
#